data_AF-A0A3D0ENT8-F1
#
_entry.id   AF-A0A3D0ENT8-F1
#
_cell.length_a   1.000
_cell.length_b   1.000
_cell.length_c   1.000
_cell.angle_alpha   90.00
_cell.angle_beta   90.00
_cell.angle_gamma   90.00
#
_symmetry.space_group_name_H-M   'P 1'
#
loop_
_entity.id
_entity.type
_entity.pdbx_description
1 polymer ?
#
loop_
_entity_poly.entity_id
_entity_poly.type
_entity_poly.pdbx_seq_one_letter_code
_entity_poly.pdbx_strand_id
1 'polypeptide(L)' 'MIDRQTLEMTMLQIARQNGEPLDRHTLYTIRTGIAQALQAKERHRQRMNAPEYQWRKPEIKR' A
#
# COMPACT_ATOMS: atom_id res chain seq x y z
N MET A 1 8.61 9.19 -5.82
CA MET A 1 7.79 8.44 -4.84
C MET A 1 8.76 8.01 -3.74
N ILE A 2 8.41 8.16 -2.45
CA ILE A 2 9.30 7.68 -1.38
C ILE A 2 9.49 6.17 -1.58
N ASP A 3 10.73 5.72 -1.56
CA ASP A 3 11.04 4.31 -1.78
C ASP A 3 10.54 3.46 -0.61
N ARG A 4 10.09 2.24 -0.93
CA ARG A 4 9.56 1.30 0.06
C ARG A 4 10.61 0.97 1.12
N GLN A 5 11.88 0.80 0.73
CA GLN A 5 12.95 0.47 1.68
C GLN A 5 13.20 1.62 2.64
N THR A 6 13.12 2.87 2.16
CA THR A 6 13.22 4.05 3.01
C THR A 6 12.10 4.10 4.06
N LEU A 7 10.86 3.77 3.68
CA LEU A 7 9.73 3.71 4.62
C LEU A 7 9.92 2.60 5.66
N GLU A 8 10.36 1.41 5.25
CA GLU A 8 10.63 0.30 6.16
C GLU A 8 11.73 0.66 7.17
N MET A 9 12.85 1.20 6.70
CA MET A 9 13.95 1.63 7.57
C MET A 9 13.52 2.71 8.56
N THR A 10 12.68 3.65 8.12
CA THR A 10 12.15 4.73 8.97
C THR A 10 11.26 4.15 10.07
N MET A 11 10.33 3.25 9.73
CA MET A 11 9.45 2.61 10.71
C MET A 11 10.21 1.73 11.70
N LEU A 12 11.26 1.04 11.24
CA LEU A 12 12.15 0.28 12.13
C LEU A 12 12.91 1.19 13.11
N GLN A 13 13.34 2.36 12.65
CA GLN A 13 14.01 3.34 13.50
C GLN A 13 13.04 3.92 14.54
N ILE A 14 11.79 4.17 14.17
CA ILE A 14 10.74 4.59 15.10
C ILE A 14 10.49 3.50 16.16
N ALA A 15 10.34 2.23 15.75
CA ALA A 15 10.16 1.12 16.68
C ALA A 15 11.34 0.98 17.66
N ARG A 16 12.58 1.16 17.18
CA ARG A 16 13.78 1.21 18.02
C ARG A 16 13.73 2.33 19.06
N GLN A 17 13.35 3.53 18.64
CA GLN A 17 13.25 4.69 19.53
C GLN A 17 12.15 4.51 20.59
N ASN A 18 11.08 3.80 20.25
CA ASN A 18 10.01 3.46 21.18
C ASN A 18 10.37 2.34 22.16
N GLY A 19 11.55 1.73 22.04
CA GLY A 19 11.98 0.60 22.87
C GLY A 19 11.23 -0.70 22.56
N GLU A 20 10.56 -0.78 21.41
CA GLU A 20 9.86 -2.00 21.01
C GLU A 20 10.88 -3.10 20.63
N PRO A 21 10.64 -4.35 21.05
CA PRO A 21 11.46 -5.46 20.60
C PRO A 21 11.30 -5.63 19.09
N LEU A 22 12.42 -5.63 18.38
CA LEU A 22 12.51 -5.94 16.95
C LEU A 22 12.36 -7.45 16.71
N ASP A 23 11.25 -8.01 17.15
CA ASP A 23 10.90 -9.39 16.88
C ASP A 23 10.41 -9.56 15.44
N ARG A 24 10.39 -10.82 14.96
CA ARG A 24 9.85 -11.21 13.66
C ARG A 24 8.42 -10.71 13.47
N HIS A 25 7.61 -10.70 14.52
CA HIS A 25 6.25 -10.15 14.47
C HIS A 25 6.25 -8.66 14.13
N THR A 26 7.08 -7.86 14.81
CA THR A 26 7.21 -6.41 14.57
C THR A 26 7.68 -6.13 13.14
N LEU A 27 8.69 -6.86 12.67
CA LEU A 27 9.18 -6.76 11.28
C LEU A 27 8.08 -7.08 10.26
N TYR A 28 7.30 -8.13 10.51
CA TYR A 28 6.19 -8.53 9.65
C TYR A 28 5.08 -7.48 9.62
N THR A 29 4.70 -6.95 10.78
CA THR A 29 3.67 -5.92 10.91
C THR A 29 4.05 -4.65 10.17
N ILE A 30 5.30 -4.17 10.32
CA ILE A 30 5.80 -2.99 9.62
C ILE A 30 5.74 -3.19 8.10
N ARG A 31 6.26 -4.32 7.59
CA ARG A 31 6.26 -4.63 6.14
C ARG A 31 4.86 -4.71 5.57
N THR A 32 3.95 -5.37 6.27
CA THR A 32 2.57 -5.55 5.85
C THR A 32 1.81 -4.22 5.87
N GLY A 33 1.98 -3.44 6.93
CA GLY A 33 1.36 -2.12 7.05
C GLY A 33 1.81 -1.16 5.95
N ILE A 34 3.12 -1.11 5.65
CA ILE A 34 3.64 -0.30 4.54
C ILE A 34 3.08 -0.77 3.19
N ALA A 35 3.06 -2.08 2.93
CA ALA A 35 2.49 -2.61 1.69
C ALA A 35 1.01 -2.25 1.53
N GLN A 36 0.22 -2.37 2.58
CA GLN A 36 -1.20 -1.99 2.59
C GLN A 36 -1.40 -0.50 2.35
N ALA A 37 -0.62 0.36 3.00
CA ALA A 37 -0.70 1.81 2.82
C ALA A 37 -0.36 2.23 1.38
N LEU A 38 0.70 1.65 0.80
CA LEU A 38 1.07 1.91 -0.60
C LEU A 38 0.00 1.42 -1.58
N GLN A 39 -0.57 0.24 -1.37
CA GLN A 39 -1.66 -0.27 -2.18
C GLN A 39 -2.93 0.58 -2.06
N ALA A 40 -3.27 1.05 -0.86
CA ALA A 40 -4.41 1.92 -0.64
C ALA A 40 -4.26 3.26 -1.37
N LYS A 41 -3.07 3.87 -1.30
CA LYS A 41 -2.73 5.09 -2.04
C LYS A 41 -2.83 4.88 -3.55
N GLU A 42 -2.26 3.79 -4.06
CA GLU A 42 -2.30 3.49 -5.49
C GLU A 42 -3.73 3.21 -5.97
N ARG A 43 -4.52 2.49 -5.20
CA ARG A 43 -5.96 2.30 -5.47
C ARG A 43 -6.71 3.62 -5.49
N HIS A 44 -6.41 4.53 -4.56
CA HIS A 44 -7.01 5.87 -4.56
C HIS A 44 -6.62 6.64 -5.84
N ARG A 45 -5.35 6.64 -6.22
CA ARG A 45 -4.88 7.24 -7.48
C ARG A 45 -5.61 6.67 -8.69
N GLN A 46 -5.74 5.35 -8.76
CA GLN A 46 -6.46 4.66 -9.85
C GLN A 46 -7.93 5.06 -9.90
N ARG A 47 -8.60 5.18 -8.74
CA ARG A 47 -10.01 5.63 -8.67
C ARG A 47 -10.17 7.07 -9.12
N MET A 48 -9.30 7.98 -8.69
CA MET A 48 -9.37 9.39 -9.05
C MET A 48 -9.05 9.65 -10.53
N ASN A 49 -8.20 8.81 -11.12
CA ASN A 49 -7.82 8.90 -12.53
C ASN A 49 -8.69 8.00 -13.43
N ALA A 50 -9.64 7.24 -12.87
CA ALA A 50 -10.49 6.38 -13.67
C ALA A 50 -11.40 7.25 -14.54
N PRO A 51 -11.54 6.94 -15.84
CA PRO A 51 -12.54 7.59 -16.67
C PRO A 51 -13.94 7.27 -16.13
N GLU A 52 -14.90 8.12 -16.46
CA GLU A 52 -16.30 7.90 -16.11
C GLU A 52 -16.77 6.53 -16.64
N TYR A 53 -17.41 5.76 -15.78
CA TYR A 53 -17.92 4.44 -16.15
C TYR A 53 -19.02 4.59 -17.19
N GLN A 54 -18.81 4.01 -18.38
CA GLN A 54 -19.83 3.93 -19.42
C GLN A 54 -20.28 2.48 -19.57
N TRP A 55 -21.52 2.19 -19.15
CA TRP A 55 -22.13 0.91 -19.44
C TRP A 55 -22.33 0.77 -20.95
N ARG A 56 -21.73 -0.27 -21.55
CA ARG A 56 -21.96 -0.62 -22.96
C ARG A 56 -22.74 -1.92 -23.02
N LYS A 57 -23.82 -1.92 -23.81
CA LYS A 57 -24.59 -3.13 -24.06
C LYS A 57 -23.68 -4.17 -24.73
N PRO A 58 -23.59 -5.40 -24.19
CA PRO A 58 -22.76 -6.44 -24.80
C PRO A 58 -23.28 -6.78 -26.19
N GLU A 59 -22.35 -6.94 -27.15
CA GLU A 59 -22.70 -7.36 -28.50
C GLU A 59 -23.17 -8.82 -28.51
N ILE A 60 -24.21 -9.09 -29.29
CA ILE A 60 -24.70 -10.45 -29.52
C ILE A 60 -23.63 -11.17 -30.35
N LYS A 61 -22.92 -12.13 -29.76
CA LYS A 61 -22.08 -13.05 -30.52
C LYS A 61 -22.99 -13.92 -31.38
N ARG A 62 -22.94 -13.74 -32.71
CA ARG A 62 -23.61 -14.59 -33.70
C ARG A 62 -22.79 -15.85 -33.96
#